data_AF-A0AAP3A408-F1
#
_entry.id   AF-A0AAP3A408-F1
#
_cell.length_a   1.000
_cell.length_b   1.000
_cell.length_c   1.000
_cell.angle_alpha   90.00
_cell.angle_beta   90.00
_cell.angle_gamma   90.00
#
_symmetry.space_group_name_H-M   'P 1'
#
loop_
_entity.id
_entity.type
_entity.pdbx_description
1 polymer ?
#
loop_
_entity_poly.entity_id
_entity_poly.type
_entity_poly.pdbx_seq_one_letter_code
_entity_poly.pdbx_strand_id
1 'polypeptide(L)'
;HHLKNPNQKIKFANVLKTEEKGSDVNLGCHLVRDGFQGKYEKAVIITNDTDLAEPMRVVKSELSLYIELLSPVNKPARTLSAICDKVTLIS
;
A
#
# COMPACT_ATOMS: atom_id res chain seq x y z
N HIS A 1 23.31 13.01 -22.92
CA HIS A 1 22.60 11.77 -23.29
C HIS A 1 23.04 10.64 -22.36
N HIS A 2 22.29 10.37 -21.28
CA HIS A 2 22.61 9.31 -20.33
C HIS A 2 21.51 8.24 -20.45
N LEU A 3 21.84 7.11 -21.08
CA LEU A 3 20.93 6.00 -21.34
C LEU A 3 20.56 5.34 -19.99
N LYS A 4 19.27 5.35 -19.65
CA LYS A 4 18.74 4.56 -18.53
C LYS A 4 18.83 3.08 -18.90
N ASN A 5 19.55 2.31 -18.08
CA ASN A 5 19.66 0.86 -18.21
C ASN A 5 18.27 0.18 -18.12
N PRO A 6 17.90 -0.70 -19.06
CA PRO A 6 16.59 -1.35 -19.11
C PRO A 6 16.44 -2.55 -18.15
N ASN A 7 17.45 -2.88 -17.34
CA ASN A 7 17.44 -4.01 -16.42
C ASN A 7 17.10 -3.59 -14.98
N GLN A 8 15.91 -3.04 -14.76
CA GLN A 8 15.39 -2.92 -13.39
C GLN A 8 15.18 -4.33 -12.82
N LYS A 9 16.17 -4.79 -12.02
CA LYS A 9 16.05 -5.96 -11.14
C LYS A 9 14.68 -5.93 -10.48
N ILE A 10 13.94 -7.04 -10.58
CA ILE A 10 12.77 -7.29 -9.76
C ILE A 10 13.25 -7.21 -8.31
N LYS A 11 12.96 -6.09 -7.64
CA LYS A 11 13.11 -5.98 -6.19
C LYS A 11 12.09 -6.97 -5.64
N PHE A 12 12.56 -8.00 -4.93
CA PHE A 12 11.71 -8.84 -4.11
C PHE A 12 10.80 -7.92 -3.29
N ALA A 13 9.49 -7.97 -3.52
CA ALA A 13 8.53 -7.33 -2.64
C ALA A 13 8.31 -8.30 -1.48
N ASN A 14 8.48 -7.84 -0.24
CA ASN A 14 7.97 -8.57 0.90
C ASN A 14 6.45 -8.56 0.79
N VAL A 15 5.89 -9.60 0.19
CA VAL A 15 4.45 -9.82 0.15
C VAL A 15 4.07 -10.33 1.53
N LEU A 16 3.67 -9.40 2.41
CA LEU A 16 3.06 -9.76 3.68
C LEU A 16 1.64 -10.26 3.38
N LYS A 17 1.50 -11.52 2.95
CA LYS A 17 0.20 -12.15 2.74
C LYS A 17 -0.32 -12.63 4.10
N THR A 18 -0.96 -11.74 4.85
CA THR A 18 -1.66 -12.11 6.09
C THR A 18 -2.98 -12.80 5.75
N GLU A 19 -2.93 -14.09 5.39
CA GLU A 19 -4.04 -15.02 5.62
C GLU A 19 -3.99 -15.52 7.08
N GLU A 20 -3.71 -14.63 8.03
CA GLU A 20 -3.96 -14.93 9.44
C GLU A 20 -5.43 -14.65 9.72
N LYS A 21 -6.10 -15.57 10.43
CA LYS A 21 -7.35 -15.26 11.13
C LYS A 21 -7.04 -14.19 12.19
N GLY A 22 -7.00 -12.93 11.76
CA GLY A 22 -6.62 -11.76 12.54
C GLY A 22 -6.75 -10.50 11.66
N SER A 23 -7.89 -9.83 11.83
CA SER A 23 -8.39 -8.53 11.33
C SER A 23 -7.43 -7.60 10.56
N ASP A 24 -8.00 -6.82 9.64
CA ASP A 24 -7.44 -5.67 8.89
C ASP A 24 -6.54 -4.74 9.72
N VAL A 25 -6.69 -4.75 11.06
CA VAL A 25 -5.79 -4.10 12.04
C VAL A 25 -4.33 -4.52 11.90
N ASN A 26 -4.01 -5.82 11.76
CA ASN A 26 -2.62 -6.29 11.72
C ASN A 26 -1.87 -5.74 10.49
N LEU A 27 -2.57 -5.69 9.34
CA LEU A 27 -2.05 -5.09 8.12
C LEU A 27 -1.73 -3.61 8.33
N GLY A 28 -2.64 -2.85 8.95
CA GLY A 28 -2.44 -1.45 9.30
C GLY A 28 -1.22 -1.23 10.21
N CYS A 29 -1.07 -2.05 11.25
CA CYS A 29 0.06 -1.96 12.18
C CYS A 29 1.40 -2.20 11.48
N HIS A 30 1.49 -3.24 10.64
CA HIS A 30 2.72 -3.53 9.90
C HIS A 30 3.03 -2.50 8.83
N LEU A 31 2.00 -2.00 8.12
CA LEU A 31 2.14 -0.91 7.15
C LEU A 31 2.82 0.31 7.80
N VAL A 32 2.30 0.78 8.93
CA VAL A 32 2.87 1.94 9.63
C VAL A 32 4.26 1.63 10.19
N ARG A 33 4.42 0.51 10.90
CA ARG A 33 5.71 0.10 11.52
C ARG A 33 6.82 0.03 10.48
N ASP A 34 6.57 -0.65 9.37
CA ASP A 34 7.59 -0.88 8.34
C ASP A 34 7.92 0.40 7.57
N GLY A 35 6.95 1.31 7.44
CA GLY A 35 7.17 2.63 6.88
C GLY A 35 8.13 3.45 7.75
N PHE A 36 7.89 3.51 9.06
CA PHE A 36 8.79 4.19 10.00
C PHE A 36 10.18 3.54 10.08
N GLN A 37 10.27 2.22 9.86
CA GLN A 37 11.55 1.51 9.81
C GLN A 37 12.27 1.63 8.46
N GLY A 38 11.71 2.34 7.48
CA GLY A 38 12.28 2.47 6.14
C GLY A 38 12.38 1.14 5.40
N LYS A 39 11.53 0.16 5.74
CA LYS A 39 11.56 -1.20 5.16
C LYS A 39 10.91 -1.29 3.78
N TYR A 40 10.22 -0.23 3.34
CA TYR A 40 9.69 -0.11 1.99
C TYR A 40 9.69 1.34 1.52
N GLU A 41 9.68 1.52 0.20
CA GLU A 41 9.62 2.84 -0.47
C GLU A 41 8.23 3.11 -1.08
N LYS A 42 7.46 2.05 -1.34
CA LYS A 42 6.11 2.09 -1.90
C LYS A 42 5.25 0.98 -1.30
N ALA A 43 3.99 1.28 -1.00
CA ALA A 43 3.00 0.31 -0.57
C ALA A 43 1.99 0.06 -1.69
N VAL A 44 1.71 -1.22 -1.98
CA VAL A 44 0.59 -1.64 -2.83
C VAL A 44 -0.36 -2.43 -1.94
N ILE A 45 -1.58 -1.94 -1.78
CA ILE A 45 -2.55 -2.46 -0.82
C ILE A 45 -3.75 -2.99 -1.58
N ILE A 46 -4.12 -4.25 -1.34
CA ILE A 46 -5.32 -4.86 -1.92
C ILE A 46 -6.39 -4.89 -0.85
N THR A 47 -7.34 -3.97 -0.89
CA THR A 47 -8.41 -3.90 0.10
C THR A 47 -9.58 -3.03 -0.38
N ASN A 48 -10.74 -3.24 0.22
CA ASN A 48 -11.83 -2.27 0.20
C ASN A 48 -12.32 -1.93 1.63
N ASP A 49 -11.55 -2.33 2.65
CA ASP A 49 -11.87 -2.10 4.05
C ASP A 49 -11.45 -0.70 4.48
N THR A 50 -12.42 0.09 4.93
CA THR A 50 -12.21 1.46 5.38
C THR A 50 -11.43 1.55 6.70
N ASP A 51 -11.29 0.47 7.45
CA ASP A 51 -10.51 0.45 8.70
C ASP A 51 -9.02 0.72 8.45
N LEU A 52 -8.55 0.51 7.21
CA LEU A 52 -7.17 0.84 6.80
C LEU A 52 -6.96 2.31 6.44
N ALA A 53 -8.00 3.15 6.49
CA ALA A 53 -7.87 4.57 6.16
C ALA A 53 -6.87 5.29 7.07
N GLU A 54 -6.94 5.07 8.38
CA GLU A 54 -6.04 5.73 9.34
C GLU A 54 -4.57 5.32 9.17
N PRO A 55 -4.20 4.02 9.09
CA PRO A 55 -2.81 3.65 8.84
C PRO A 55 -2.31 4.14 7.48
N MET A 56 -3.14 4.12 6.42
CA MET A 56 -2.77 4.72 5.14
C MET A 56 -2.53 6.23 5.25
N ARG A 57 -3.38 6.95 6.01
CA ARG A 57 -3.25 8.39 6.25
C ARG A 57 -1.93 8.69 6.93
N VAL A 58 -1.57 7.98 8.01
CA VAL A 58 -0.30 8.13 8.73
C VAL A 58 0.89 7.95 7.77
N VAL A 59 0.90 6.87 6.99
CA VAL A 59 1.96 6.63 6.00
C VAL A 59 2.04 7.77 4.98
N LYS A 60 0.89 8.26 4.52
CA LYS A 60 0.85 9.32 3.51
C LYS A 60 1.29 10.67 4.06
N SER A 61 0.80 11.07 5.24
CA SER A 61 1.03 12.39 5.81
C SER A 61 2.35 12.51 6.56
N GLU A 62 2.77 11.46 7.27
CA GLU A 62 3.95 11.52 8.14
C GLU A 62 5.20 10.99 7.45
N LEU A 63 5.06 9.96 6.62
CA LEU A 63 6.19 9.32 5.94
C LEU A 63 6.34 9.76 4.48
N SER A 64 5.32 10.42 3.91
CA SER A 64 5.29 10.82 2.50
C SER A 64 5.54 9.66 1.52
N LEU A 65 5.21 8.42 1.91
CA LEU A 65 5.42 7.25 1.08
C LEU A 65 4.30 7.11 0.04
N TYR A 66 4.66 6.52 -1.11
CA TYR A 66 3.71 6.27 -2.20
C TYR A 66 2.79 5.10 -1.85
N ILE A 67 1.50 5.25 -2.09
CA ILE A 67 0.48 4.22 -1.87
C ILE A 67 -0.35 3.99 -3.13
N GLU A 68 -0.41 2.75 -3.60
CA GLU A 68 -1.35 2.30 -4.64
C GLU A 68 -2.39 1.34 -4.05
N LEU A 69 -3.66 1.63 -4.32
CA LEU A 69 -4.80 0.79 -3.93
C LEU A 69 -5.20 -0.10 -5.11
N LEU A 70 -5.12 -1.41 -4.92
CA LEU A 70 -5.73 -2.38 -5.83
C LEU A 70 -7.10 -2.75 -5.27
N SER A 71 -8.17 -2.27 -5.90
CA SER A 71 -9.52 -2.56 -5.45
C SER A 71 -10.02 -3.87 -6.06
N PRO A 72 -10.39 -4.88 -5.25
CA PRO A 72 -11.00 -6.12 -5.73
C PRO A 72 -12.48 -5.94 -6.12
N VAL A 73 -13.02 -4.73 -5.94
CA VAL A 73 -14.41 -4.41 -6.26
C VAL A 73 -14.50 -3.22 -7.21
N ASN A 74 -15.57 -3.18 -8.01
CA ASN A 74 -15.84 -2.11 -8.97
C ASN A 74 -16.08 -0.72 -8.35
N LYS A 75 -16.36 -0.66 -7.04
CA LYS A 75 -16.61 0.58 -6.30
C LYS A 75 -15.64 0.68 -5.12
N PRO A 76 -14.41 1.18 -5.34
CA PRO A 76 -13.45 1.40 -4.27
C PRO A 76 -13.99 2.35 -3.21
N ALA A 77 -13.71 2.08 -1.94
CA ALA A 77 -14.08 2.94 -0.84
C ALA A 77 -13.51 4.35 -1.02
N ARG A 78 -14.39 5.36 -1.04
CA ARG A 78 -14.02 6.76 -1.31
C ARG A 78 -12.94 7.28 -0.35
N THR A 79 -13.00 6.87 0.91
CA THR A 79 -12.02 7.26 1.93
C THR A 79 -10.62 6.77 1.57
N LEU A 80 -10.48 5.52 1.11
CA LEU A 80 -9.17 4.97 0.72
C LEU A 80 -8.65 5.65 -0.55
N SER A 81 -9.54 5.83 -1.54
CA SER A 81 -9.24 6.52 -2.80
C SER A 81 -8.74 7.95 -2.61
N ALA A 82 -9.20 8.63 -1.56
CA ALA A 82 -8.77 10.00 -1.25
C ALA A 82 -7.36 10.07 -0.63
N ILE A 83 -6.85 8.96 -0.11
CA ILE A 83 -5.55 8.90 0.59
C ILE A 83 -4.45 8.38 -0.34
N CYS A 84 -4.75 7.39 -1.18
CA CYS A 84 -3.76 6.79 -2.07
C CYS A 84 -3.40 7.68 -3.27
N ASP A 85 -2.22 7.45 -3.83
CA ASP A 85 -1.75 8.13 -5.04
C ASP A 85 -2.40 7.59 -6.32
N LYS A 86 -2.79 6.31 -6.29
CA LYS A 86 -3.36 5.62 -7.44
C LYS A 86 -4.33 4.54 -7.01
N VAL A 87 -5.42 4.40 -7.76
CA VAL A 87 -6.37 3.31 -7.64
C VAL A 87 -6.35 2.50 -8.94
N THR A 88 -6.23 1.19 -8.82
CA THR A 88 -6.32 0.23 -9.93
C THR A 88 -7.39 -0.80 -9.59
N LEU A 89 -8.35 -1.02 -10.50
CA LEU A 89 -9.35 -2.08 -10.35
C LEU A 89 -8.73 -3.41 -10.82
N ILE A 90 -8.93 -4.48 -10.06
CA ILE A 90 -8.41 -5.83 -10.38
C ILE A 90 -9.53 -6.89 -10.53
N SER A 91 -10.78 -6.44 -10.59
CA SER A 91 -11.99 -7.26 -10.83
C SER A 91 -12.34 -7.36 -12.30
#